data_AF-A0A1Q9S7F6-F1
#
_entry.id   AF-A0A1Q9S7F6-F1
#
_cell.length_a   1.000
_cell.length_b   1.000
_cell.length_c   1.000
_cell.angle_alpha   90.00
_cell.angle_beta   90.00
_cell.angle_gamma   90.00
#
_symmetry.space_group_name_H-M   'P 1'
#
loop_
_entity.id
_entity.type
_entity.pdbx_description
1 polymer ?
#
loop_
_entity_poly.entity_id
_entity_poly.type
_entity_poly.pdbx_seq_one_letter_code
_entity_poly.pdbx_strand_id
1 'polypeptide(L)' 'MSWENVGALAVDVVLESQIDDMTADQILAQPVFARTPAAQARQIYPWVFASLDHAAQAAYMTEMAEHLESARKVA' A
#
# COMPACT_ATOMS: atom_id res chain seq x y z
N MET A 1 14.45 3.13 1.45
CA MET A 1 14.16 3.41 2.87
C MET A 1 14.57 2.18 3.68
N SER A 2 15.14 2.33 4.88
CA SER A 2 15.44 1.16 5.73
C SER A 2 14.22 0.76 6.57
N TRP A 3 14.15 -0.52 6.95
CA TRP A 3 13.10 -1.03 7.85
C TRP A 3 13.09 -0.31 9.21
N GLU A 4 14.25 0.13 9.70
CA GLU A 4 14.36 0.86 10.96
C GLU A 4 13.60 2.20 10.95
N ASN A 5 13.47 2.82 9.78
CA ASN A 5 12.86 4.13 9.63
C ASN A 5 11.38 4.08 9.18
N VAL A 6 10.89 2.93 8.73
CA VAL A 6 9.51 2.81 8.18
C VAL A 6 8.44 3.11 9.25
N GLY A 7 8.74 2.87 10.52
CA GLY A 7 7.82 3.08 11.64
C GLY A 7 7.57 4.56 11.95
N ALA A 8 8.40 5.46 11.42
CA ALA A 8 8.24 6.91 11.57
C ALA A 8 7.37 7.53 10.48
N LEU A 9 6.92 6.75 9.49
CA LEU A 9 6.05 7.25 8.43
C LEU A 9 4.66 7.55 8.97
N ALA A 10 4.26 8.82 8.87
CA ALA A 10 2.88 9.26 9.05
C ALA A 10 2.15 9.13 7.71
N VAL A 11 1.71 7.91 7.38
CA VAL A 11 0.96 7.62 6.16
C VAL A 11 -0.35 6.91 6.51
N ASP A 12 -1.40 7.23 5.75
CA ASP A 12 -2.70 6.57 5.87
C ASP A 12 -2.73 5.25 5.08
N VAL A 13 -2.09 5.23 3.91
CA VAL A 13 -2.16 4.14 2.94
C VAL A 13 -0.76 3.78 2.46
N VAL A 14 -0.50 2.49 2.25
CA VAL A 14 0.70 1.97 1.58
C VAL A 14 0.29 1.25 0.30
N LEU A 15 1.03 1.52 -0.78
CA LEU A 15 0.88 0.80 -2.03
C LEU A 15 2.02 -0.21 -2.15
N GLU A 16 1.68 -1.50 -2.20
CA GLU A 16 2.61 -2.62 -2.26
C GLU A 16 2.97 -2.93 -3.70
N SER A 17 4.23 -2.79 -4.06
CA SER A 17 4.74 -3.09 -5.40
C SER A 17 4.71 -4.59 -5.67
N GLN A 18 3.88 -5.02 -6.61
CA GLN A 18 3.78 -6.44 -7.00
C GLN A 18 4.99 -6.97 -7.78
N ILE A 19 6.00 -6.13 -8.04
CA ILE A 19 7.26 -6.53 -8.67
C ILE A 19 8.30 -6.98 -7.62
N ASP A 20 8.12 -6.59 -6.36
CA ASP A 20 9.09 -6.86 -5.29
C ASP A 20 8.82 -8.18 -4.55
N ASP A 21 9.84 -8.67 -3.83
CA ASP A 21 9.85 -9.95 -3.12
C ASP A 21 8.97 -10.02 -1.85
N MET A 22 8.17 -9.00 -1.56
CA MET A 22 7.39 -8.92 -0.32
C MET A 22 5.91 -8.64 -0.56
N THR A 23 5.07 -9.64 -0.28
CA THR A 23 3.62 -9.50 -0.26
C THR A 23 3.17 -8.54 0.85
N ALA A 24 1.94 -8.03 0.74
CA ALA A 24 1.32 -7.21 1.78
C ALA A 24 1.35 -7.87 3.17
N ASP A 25 1.16 -9.19 3.26
CA ASP A 25 1.25 -9.93 4.52
C ASP A 25 2.69 -9.99 5.06
N GLN A 26 3.69 -10.13 4.19
CA GLN A 26 5.09 -10.08 4.59
C GLN A 26 5.50 -8.67 5.05
N ILE A 27 4.95 -7.62 4.43
CA ILE A 27 5.13 -6.23 4.86
C ILE A 27 4.48 -6.02 6.25
N LEU A 28 3.25 -6.50 6.45
CA LEU A 28 2.56 -6.47 7.74
C LEU A 28 3.31 -7.22 8.85
N ALA A 29 4.04 -8.29 8.49
CA ALA A 29 4.83 -9.06 9.44
C ALA A 29 6.12 -8.33 9.90
N GLN A 30 6.53 -7.24 9.25
CA GLN A 30 7.71 -6.48 9.65
C GLN A 30 7.44 -5.72 10.95
N PRO A 31 8.18 -5.99 12.05
CA PRO A 31 7.82 -5.47 13.38
C PRO A 31 7.76 -3.94 13.46
N VAL A 32 8.62 -3.25 12.71
CA VAL A 32 8.67 -1.79 12.70
C VAL A 32 7.47 -1.22 11.92
N PHE A 33 7.09 -1.86 10.81
CA PHE A 33 5.95 -1.43 9.99
C PHE A 33 4.61 -1.73 10.66
N ALA A 34 4.48 -2.90 11.30
CA ALA A 34 3.28 -3.33 12.02
C ALA A 34 2.77 -2.33 13.07
N ARG A 35 3.65 -1.44 13.54
CA ARG A 35 3.35 -0.38 14.53
C ARG A 35 2.82 0.91 13.92
N THR A 36 2.85 1.05 12.59
CA THR A 36 2.34 2.24 11.90
C THR A 36 0.81 2.25 11.90
N PRO A 37 0.17 3.44 11.83
CA PRO A 37 -1.28 3.51 11.74
C PRO A 37 -1.86 2.82 10.50
N ALA A 38 -1.19 2.95 9.34
CA ALA A 38 -1.59 2.25 8.11
C ALA A 38 -1.59 0.72 8.27
N ALA A 39 -0.56 0.15 8.93
CA ALA A 39 -0.49 -1.29 9.17
C ALA A 39 -1.57 -1.77 10.14
N GLN A 40 -1.81 -1.03 11.23
CA GLN A 40 -2.87 -1.34 12.19
C GLN A 40 -4.26 -1.27 11.57
N ALA A 41 -4.44 -0.34 10.63
CA ALA A 41 -5.67 -0.21 9.85
C ALA A 41 -5.78 -1.20 8.68
N ARG A 42 -4.72 -1.99 8.41
CA ARG A 42 -4.59 -2.87 7.24
C ARG A 42 -4.83 -2.15 5.89
N GLN A 43 -4.42 -0.89 5.80
CA GLN A 43 -4.58 -0.05 4.61
C GLN A 43 -3.37 -0.19 3.67
N ILE A 44 -3.19 -1.41 3.15
CA ILE A 44 -2.12 -1.78 2.22
C ILE A 44 -2.79 -2.37 0.99
N TYR A 45 -2.56 -1.74 -0.16
CA TYR A 45 -3.22 -2.09 -1.42
C TYR A 45 -2.18 -2.37 -2.51
N PRO A 46 -2.50 -3.22 -3.50
CA PRO A 46 -1.55 -3.53 -4.56
C PRO A 46 -1.27 -2.30 -5.44
N TRP A 47 0.01 -2.09 -5.73
CA TRP A 47 0.47 -1.24 -6.81
C TRP A 47 0.66 -2.09 -8.08
N VAL A 48 -0.33 -2.03 -8.97
CA VAL A 48 -0.34 -2.84 -10.20
C VAL A 48 0.36 -2.10 -11.33
N PHE A 49 1.33 -2.76 -11.96
CA PHE A 49 1.95 -2.29 -13.19
C PHE A 49 1.08 -2.67 -14.38
N ALA A 50 -0.02 -1.94 -14.56
CA ALA A 50 -0.94 -2.14 -15.67
C ALA A 50 -0.23 -1.97 -17.03
N SER A 51 -0.74 -2.65 -18.07
CA SER A 51 -0.24 -2.47 -19.44
C SER A 51 -0.33 -1.02 -19.89
N LEU A 52 0.52 -0.65 -20.85
CA LEU A 52 0.64 0.73 -21.35
C LEU A 52 -0.47 1.10 -22.36
N ASP A 53 -1.69 0.62 -22.12
CA ASP A 53 -2.88 0.98 -22.87
C ASP A 53 -3.89 1.70 -21.98
N HIS A 54 -4.70 2.57 -22.58
CA HIS A 54 -5.62 3.41 -21.83
C HIS A 54 -6.67 2.63 -21.05
N ALA A 55 -7.12 1.48 -21.56
CA ALA A 55 -8.17 0.70 -20.89
C ALA A 55 -7.64 0.09 -19.59
N ALA A 56 -6.45 -0.52 -19.63
CA ALA A 56 -5.80 -1.09 -18.46
C ALA A 56 -5.42 -0.01 -17.43
N GLN A 57 -4.88 1.12 -17.88
CA GLN A 57 -4.57 2.23 -16.97
C GLN A 57 -5.82 2.78 -16.30
N ALA A 58 -6.92 2.97 -17.05
CA ALA A 58 -8.18 3.46 -16.49
C ALA A 58 -8.80 2.48 -15.49
N ALA A 59 -8.77 1.18 -15.79
CA ALA A 59 -9.24 0.14 -14.88
C ALA A 59 -8.46 0.18 -13.56
N TYR A 60 -7.13 0.24 -13.63
CA TYR A 60 -6.30 0.30 -12.43
C TYR A 60 -6.49 1.60 -11.62
N MET A 61 -6.62 2.75 -12.29
CA MET A 61 -6.94 4.00 -11.59
C MET A 61 -8.31 3.97 -10.91
N THR A 62 -9.28 3.24 -11.47
CA THR A 62 -10.61 3.05 -10.86
C THR A 62 -10.51 2.20 -9.60
N GLU A 63 -9.82 1.06 -9.66
CA GLU A 63 -9.56 0.20 -8.49
C GLU A 63 -8.79 0.96 -7.39
N MET A 64 -7.78 1.75 -7.77
CA MET A 64 -7.03 2.58 -6.82
C MET A 64 -7.93 3.64 -6.16
N ALA A 65 -8.84 4.25 -6.90
CA ALA A 65 -9.80 5.19 -6.34
C ALA A 65 -10.72 4.49 -5.31
N GLU A 66 -11.24 3.30 -5.62
CA GLU A 66 -12.07 2.51 -4.71
C GLU A 66 -11.31 2.16 -3.41
N HIS A 67 -10.04 1.78 -3.51
CA HIS A 67 -9.19 1.55 -2.33
C HIS A 67 -9.07 2.81 -1.46
N LEU A 68 -8.78 3.96 -2.07
CA LEU A 68 -8.64 5.24 -1.36
C LEU A 68 -9.95 5.73 -0.75
N GLU A 69 -11.08 5.52 -1.41
CA GLU A 69 -12.41 5.85 -0.89
C GLU A 69 -12.80 4.99 0.32
N SER A 70 -12.36 3.72 0.34
CA SER A 70 -12.57 2.81 1.47
C SER A 70 -11.63 3.07 2.65
N ALA A 71 -10.51 3.74 2.41
CA ALA A 71 -9.49 4.00 3.41
C ALA A 71 -9.94 5.07 4.40
N ARG A 72 -9.42 4.98 5.63
CA ARG A 72 -9.65 5.95 6.69
C ARG A 72 -8.39 6.76 6.93
N LYS A 73 -8.56 8.00 7.36
CA LYS A 73 -7.46 8.78 7.92
C LYS A 73 -7.03 8.17 9.26
N VAL A 74 -5.75 7.79 9.36
CA VAL A 74 -5.15 7.08 10.50
C VAL A 74 -3.83 7.69 10.96
N ALA A 75 -3.19 8.55 10.16
CA ALA A 75 -1.98 9.29 10.49
C ALA A 75 -2.22 10.80 10.76
#